data_AF-A0A0S8FR53-F1
#
_entry.id   AF-A0A0S8FR53-F1
#
_cell.length_a   1.000
_cell.length_b   1.000
_cell.length_c   1.000
_cell.angle_alpha   90.00
_cell.angle_beta   90.00
_cell.angle_gamma   90.00
#
_symmetry.space_group_name_H-M   'P 1'
#
loop_
_entity.id
_entity.type
_entity.pdbx_description
1 polymer ?
#
loop_
_entity_poly.entity_id
_entity_poly.type
_entity_poly.pdbx_seq_one_letter_code
_entity_poly.pdbx_strand_id
1 'polypeptide(L)'
;DPGATVTSIRLFDLLPEHPIVTVARATQLLGTSRPTAGNAVEALCAAGVLDEITGRQRGRVYAYRAYLGVLAEETGPVERP
;
A
#
# COMPACT_ATOMS: atom_id res chain seq x y z
N ASP A 1 -8.52 18.49 4.15
CA ASP A 1 -9.00 17.13 3.87
C ASP A 1 -8.44 16.71 2.52
N PRO A 2 -7.40 15.85 2.44
CA PRO A 2 -6.97 15.35 1.15
C PRO A 2 -7.98 14.31 0.70
N GLY A 3 -9.12 14.78 0.17
CA GLY A 3 -10.14 13.92 -0.41
C GLY A 3 -9.53 12.99 -1.46
N ALA A 4 -10.17 11.84 -1.67
CA ALA A 4 -9.71 10.83 -2.60
C ALA A 4 -9.35 11.47 -3.96
N THR A 5 -8.08 11.37 -4.34
CA THR A 5 -7.60 11.79 -5.66
C THR A 5 -7.75 10.66 -6.67
N VAL A 6 -7.81 10.99 -7.96
CA VAL A 6 -7.80 9.99 -9.05
C VAL A 6 -6.60 9.05 -8.92
N THR A 7 -5.44 9.57 -8.50
CA THR A 7 -4.23 8.77 -8.33
C THR A 7 -4.31 7.79 -7.15
N SER A 8 -4.90 8.19 -6.02
CA SER A 8 -5.08 7.29 -4.87
C SER A 8 -6.07 6.17 -5.16
N ILE A 9 -7.14 6.46 -5.92
CA ILE A 9 -8.10 5.42 -6.35
C ILE A 9 -7.41 4.43 -7.29
N ARG A 10 -6.69 4.92 -8.31
CA ARG A 10 -5.92 4.05 -9.20
C ARG A 10 -4.87 3.20 -8.47
N LEU A 11 -4.25 3.72 -7.41
CA LEU A 11 -3.31 2.94 -6.61
C LEU A 11 -4.03 1.87 -5.81
N PHE A 12 -5.17 2.21 -5.20
CA PHE A 12 -6.02 1.27 -4.46
C PHE A 12 -6.42 0.07 -5.30
N ASP A 13 -6.88 0.30 -6.53
CA ASP A 13 -7.29 -0.76 -7.46
C ASP A 13 -6.16 -1.75 -7.78
N LEU A 14 -4.90 -1.33 -7.65
CA LEU A 14 -3.71 -2.15 -7.91
C LEU A 14 -3.20 -2.91 -6.68
N LEU A 15 -3.67 -2.56 -5.47
CA LEU A 15 -3.15 -3.16 -4.23
C LEU A 15 -3.46 -4.66 -4.06
N PRO A 16 -4.55 -5.24 -4.57
CA PRO A 16 -4.76 -6.70 -4.49
C PRO A 16 -3.64 -7.51 -5.18
N GLU A 17 -3.12 -7.02 -6.31
CA GLU A 17 -1.99 -7.63 -7.03
C GLU A 17 -0.63 -7.19 -6.48
N HIS A 18 -0.60 -6.06 -5.78
CA HIS A 18 0.60 -5.46 -5.19
C HIS A 18 0.35 -5.07 -3.74
N PRO A 19 0.13 -6.03 -2.82
CA PRO A 19 -0.29 -5.73 -1.45
C PRO A 19 0.84 -5.14 -0.59
N ILE A 20 2.08 -5.20 -1.09
CA ILE A 20 3.25 -4.59 -0.50
C ILE A 20 3.87 -3.63 -1.52
N VAL A 21 3.94 -2.35 -1.18
CA VAL A 21 4.44 -1.31 -2.08
C VAL A 21 5.44 -0.38 -1.41
N THR A 22 6.30 0.22 -2.22
CA THR A 22 7.08 1.41 -1.84
C THR A 22 6.59 2.58 -2.68
N VAL A 23 6.91 3.82 -2.29
CA VAL A 23 6.64 4.99 -3.17
C VAL A 23 7.30 4.83 -4.54
N ALA A 24 8.50 4.23 -4.61
CA ALA A 24 9.17 3.96 -5.88
C ALA A 24 8.38 2.97 -6.75
N ARG A 25 7.84 1.90 -6.15
CA ARG A 25 7.00 0.93 -6.86
C ARG A 25 5.68 1.56 -7.31
N ALA A 26 5.02 2.33 -6.45
CA ALA A 26 3.80 3.06 -6.79
C ALA A 26 4.02 4.04 -7.95
N THR A 27 5.17 4.73 -7.98
CA THR A 27 5.57 5.60 -9.08
C THR A 27 5.57 4.86 -10.43
N GLN A 28 6.18 3.67 -10.46
CA GLN A 28 6.23 2.83 -11.66
C GLN A 28 4.85 2.32 -12.07
N LEU A 29 4.07 1.80 -11.11
CA LEU A 29 2.74 1.25 -11.36
C LEU A 29 1.76 2.28 -11.91
N LEU A 30 1.81 3.50 -11.39
CA LEU A 30 0.89 4.57 -11.77
C LEU A 30 1.33 5.33 -13.02
N GLY A 31 2.60 5.18 -13.44
CA GLY A 31 3.21 5.97 -14.52
C GLY A 31 3.25 7.47 -14.20
N THR A 32 3.53 7.83 -12.95
CA THR A 32 3.46 9.22 -12.47
C THR A 32 4.77 9.67 -11.82
N SER A 33 4.84 10.93 -11.36
CA SER A 33 6.01 11.45 -10.66
C SER A 33 6.09 10.92 -9.23
N ARG A 34 7.30 10.89 -8.66
CA ARG A 34 7.51 10.44 -7.26
C ARG A 34 6.69 11.26 -6.24
N PRO A 35 6.61 12.60 -6.30
CA PRO A 35 5.72 13.36 -5.42
C PRO A 35 4.25 12.99 -5.57
N THR A 36 3.76 12.82 -6.80
CA THR A 36 2.36 12.43 -7.06
C THR A 36 2.04 11.05 -6.48
N ALA A 37 2.92 10.06 -6.69
CA ALA A 37 2.76 8.74 -6.11
C ALA A 37 2.89 8.76 -4.58
N GLY A 38 3.77 9.61 -4.03
CA GLY A 38 3.91 9.83 -2.59
C GLY A 38 2.61 10.32 -1.96
N ASN A 39 1.98 11.35 -2.55
CA ASN A 39 0.70 11.87 -2.09
C ASN A 39 -0.41 10.81 -2.14
N ALA A 40 -0.42 9.95 -3.17
CA ALA A 40 -1.38 8.85 -3.27
C ALA A 40 -1.18 7.81 -2.15
N VAL A 41 0.07 7.43 -1.87
CA VAL A 41 0.40 6.54 -0.75
C VAL A 41 -0.03 7.18 0.58
N GLU A 42 0.29 8.45 0.81
CA GLU A 42 -0.07 9.16 2.03
C GLU A 42 -1.58 9.29 2.21
N ALA A 43 -2.33 9.55 1.13
CA ALA A 43 -3.79 9.57 1.17
C ALA A 43 -4.37 8.21 1.57
N LEU A 44 -3.83 7.11 1.04
CA LEU A 44 -4.25 5.76 1.41
C LEU A 44 -3.84 5.39 2.85
N CYS A 45 -2.71 5.89 3.34
CA CYS A 45 -2.35 5.77 4.76
C CYS A 45 -3.32 6.56 5.65
N ALA A 46 -3.64 7.80 5.29
CA ALA A 46 -4.59 8.62 6.05
C ALA A 46 -6.00 8.01 6.06
N ALA A 47 -6.37 7.29 4.99
CA ALA A 47 -7.61 6.53 4.89
C ALA A 47 -7.58 5.17 5.62
N GLY A 48 -6.44 4.78 6.22
CA GLY A 48 -6.30 3.50 6.93
C GLY A 48 -6.20 2.26 6.02
N VAL A 49 -5.95 2.45 4.72
CA VAL A 49 -5.78 1.35 3.76
C VAL A 49 -4.36 0.79 3.82
N LEU A 50 -3.36 1.67 3.85
CA LEU A 50 -1.96 1.29 3.86
C LEU A 50 -1.32 1.59 5.21
N ASP A 51 -0.55 0.63 5.71
CA ASP A 51 0.28 0.82 6.90
C ASP A 51 1.76 0.77 6.52
N GLU A 52 2.53 1.69 7.06
CA GLU A 52 3.98 1.63 6.89
C GLU A 52 4.61 0.65 7.89
N ILE A 53 5.42 -0.29 7.39
CA ILE A 53 5.86 -1.46 8.17
C ILE A 53 7.37 -1.51 8.46
N THR A 54 8.14 -0.51 8.05
CA THR A 54 9.61 -0.50 8.21
C THR A 54 10.12 0.40 9.33
N GLY A 55 9.38 1.48 9.66
CA GLY A 55 9.81 2.51 10.61
C GLY A 55 11.00 3.36 10.14
N ARG A 56 11.34 3.33 8.84
CA ARG A 56 12.52 4.01 8.28
C ARG A 56 12.17 5.38 7.69
N GLN A 57 13.17 6.25 7.54
CA GLN A 57 13.00 7.56 6.89
C GLN A 57 12.98 7.49 5.35
N ARG A 58 13.62 6.47 4.76
CA ARG A 58 13.73 6.29 3.31
C ARG A 58 13.52 4.81 2.97
N GLY A 59 13.05 4.56 1.75
CA GLY A 59 12.74 3.19 1.31
C GLY A 59 11.62 2.54 2.12
N ARG A 60 10.69 3.35 2.63
CA ARG A 60 9.52 2.89 3.39
C ARG A 60 8.70 1.90 2.56
N VAL A 61 8.27 0.83 3.21
CA VAL A 61 7.41 -0.21 2.65
C VAL A 61 6.06 -0.10 3.34
N TYR A 62 5.01 -0.18 2.55
CA TYR A 62 3.63 -0.02 2.95
C TYR A 62 2.85 -1.28 2.60
N ALA A 63 2.01 -1.75 3.53
CA ALA A 63 1.26 -2.98 3.41
C ALA A 63 -0.24 -2.72 3.42
N TYR A 64 -0.97 -3.37 2.51
CA TYR A 64 -2.42 -3.43 2.52
C TYR A 64 -2.88 -4.51 3.50
N ARG A 65 -2.88 -4.19 4.80
CA ARG A 65 -3.05 -5.18 5.86
C ARG A 65 -4.39 -5.89 5.85
N ALA A 66 -5.47 -5.18 5.53
CA ALA A 66 -6.81 -5.77 5.46
C ALA A 66 -6.86 -6.93 4.45
N TYR A 67 -6.27 -6.74 3.26
CA TYR A 67 -6.18 -7.76 2.23
C TYR A 67 -5.30 -8.95 2.65
N LEU A 68 -4.11 -8.67 3.21
CA LEU A 68 -3.21 -9.71 3.68
C LEU A 68 -3.80 -10.52 4.83
N GLY A 69 -4.61 -9.90 5.70
CA GLY A 69 -5.34 -10.59 6.77
C GLY A 69 -6.32 -11.61 6.23
N VAL A 70 -7.14 -11.23 5.23
CA VAL A 70 -8.08 -12.15 4.57
C VAL A 70 -7.35 -13.35 3.96
N LEU A 71 -6.24 -13.13 3.26
CA LEU A 71 -5.47 -14.22 2.66
C LEU A 71 -4.81 -15.15 3.71
N ALA A 72 -4.40 -14.58 4.85
CA ALA A 72 -3.83 -15.34 5.96
C ALA A 72 -4.89 -16.21 6.68
N GLU A 73 -6.13 -15.73 6.79
CA GLU A 73 -7.24 -16.49 7.37
C GLU A 73 -7.60 -17.71 6.50
N GLU A 74 -7.54 -17.58 5.18
CA GLU A 74 -7.74 -18.72 4.26
C GLU A 74 -6.64 -19.79 4.33
N THR A 75 -5.44 -19.43 4.78
CA THR A 75 -4.29 -20.35 4.81
C THR A 75 -4.09 -21.08 6.15
N GLY A 76 -4.82 -20.73 7.21
CA GLY A 76 -4.68 -21.35 8.53
C GLY A 76 -3.27 -21.20 9.12
N PRO A 77 -3.06 -21.49 10.42
CA PRO A 77 -1.72 -21.47 10.98
C PRO A 77 -0.89 -22.59 10.35
N VAL A 78 0.25 -22.25 9.73
CA VAL A 78 1.32 -23.23 9.54
C VAL A 78 1.91 -23.48 10.94
N GLU A 79 1.42 -24.52 11.61
CA GLU A 79 2.06 -25.04 12.83
C GLU A 79 3.52 -25.35 12.47
N ARG A 80 4.44 -24.58 13.07
CA ARG A 80 5.86 -24.92 13.04
C ARG A 80 6.07 -26.06 14.05
N PRO A 81 6.85 -27.10 13.68
CA PRO A 81 7.17 -28.20 14.59
C PRO A 81 7.99 -27.72 15.79
#